data_AF-A0A937PP97-F1
#
_entry.id   AF-A0A937PP97-F1
#
_cell.length_a   1.000
_cell.length_b   1.000
_cell.length_c   1.000
_cell.angle_alpha   90.00
_cell.angle_beta   90.00
_cell.angle_gamma   90.00
#
_symmetry.space_group_name_H-M   'P 1'
#
loop_
_entity.id
_entity.type
_entity.pdbx_description
1 polymer ?
#
loop_
_entity_poly.entity_id
_entity_poly.type
_entity_poly.pdbx_seq_one_letter_code
_entity_poly.pdbx_strand_id
1 'polypeptide(L)'
;MNEMFDSDADKKDIGLAKNLVHLRQTLDVYGLTRANGVAIRKAGLANNFFSFLLQSCVVLITLDLCKIYECEKRDKQEGAEYELNSIEGVLESLAARNPAVLDASRIDVFVQKYGDGLAGDCTLQALQCSVKTFWAKYQKELNRFKVFRNKWAAHSEFEFRPEDLPSYDVMERLFDFGRDFYVLVSESFFSVGPHNVNGDTGVKAGLARLLEGIGIEEVKREWCKS
;
A
#
# COMPACT_ATOMS: atom_id res chain seq x y z
N MET A 1 -25.47 -8.78 21.87
CA MET A 1 -23.99 -8.87 21.84
C MET A 1 -23.59 -9.91 20.78
N ASN A 2 -23.90 -9.65 19.50
CA ASN A 2 -23.61 -10.56 18.38
C ASN A 2 -23.65 -9.88 16.99
N GLU A 3 -23.55 -8.55 16.90
CA GLU A 3 -23.41 -7.83 15.61
C GLU A 3 -21.95 -7.43 15.31
N MET A 4 -21.00 -8.04 16.01
CA MET A 4 -19.69 -7.41 16.28
C MET A 4 -18.60 -7.65 15.22
N PHE A 5 -18.83 -8.46 14.18
CA PHE A 5 -17.76 -8.84 13.22
C PHE A 5 -18.21 -9.05 11.77
N ASP A 6 -19.41 -8.59 11.37
CA ASP A 6 -19.93 -8.83 10.01
C ASP A 6 -20.43 -7.56 9.34
N SER A 7 -19.67 -6.48 9.53
CA SER A 7 -19.96 -5.22 8.84
C SER A 7 -19.16 -5.12 7.55
N ASP A 8 -19.78 -4.52 6.53
CA ASP A 8 -19.11 -4.19 5.28
C ASP A 8 -17.78 -3.43 5.50
N ALA A 9 -17.77 -2.48 6.44
CA ALA A 9 -16.55 -1.73 6.80
C ALA A 9 -15.41 -2.62 7.34
N ASP A 10 -15.73 -3.64 8.14
CA ASP A 10 -14.76 -4.60 8.69
C ASP A 10 -14.22 -5.52 7.57
N LYS A 11 -15.10 -5.98 6.66
CA LYS A 11 -14.68 -6.75 5.47
C LYS A 11 -13.71 -5.95 4.59
N LYS A 12 -14.01 -4.67 4.36
CA LYS A 12 -13.14 -3.77 3.59
C LYS A 12 -11.82 -3.50 4.31
N ASP A 13 -11.82 -3.33 5.63
CA ASP A 13 -10.60 -3.13 6.42
C ASP A 13 -9.70 -4.38 6.40
N ILE A 14 -10.28 -5.58 6.53
CA ILE A 14 -9.58 -6.87 6.37
C ILE A 14 -9.01 -7.00 4.95
N GLY A 15 -9.78 -6.62 3.94
CA GLY A 15 -9.33 -6.63 2.55
C GLY A 15 -8.17 -5.65 2.30
N LEU A 16 -8.23 -4.48 2.92
CA LEU A 16 -7.19 -3.46 2.89
C LEU A 16 -5.91 -4.00 3.55
N ALA A 17 -6.03 -4.66 4.70
CA ALA A 17 -4.91 -5.31 5.40
C ALA A 17 -4.19 -6.32 4.48
N LYS A 18 -4.94 -7.15 3.75
CA LYS A 18 -4.37 -8.12 2.80
C LYS A 18 -3.60 -7.43 1.67
N ASN A 19 -4.16 -6.37 1.09
CA ASN A 19 -3.49 -5.58 0.06
C ASN A 19 -2.19 -4.96 0.60
N LEU A 20 -2.20 -4.44 1.83
CA LEU A 20 -1.03 -3.84 2.47
C LEU A 20 0.06 -4.87 2.79
N VAL A 21 -0.30 -6.08 3.25
CA VAL A 21 0.67 -7.17 3.46
C VAL A 21 1.35 -7.56 2.15
N HIS A 22 0.57 -7.74 1.08
CA HIS A 22 1.11 -8.06 -0.23
C HIS A 22 2.03 -6.96 -0.78
N LEU A 23 1.62 -5.69 -0.60
CA LEU A 23 2.44 -4.53 -0.97
C LEU A 23 3.77 -4.49 -0.19
N ARG A 24 3.74 -4.70 1.13
CA ARG A 24 4.95 -4.74 1.98
C ARG A 24 5.94 -5.80 1.51
N GLN A 25 5.45 -7.03 1.31
CA GLN A 25 6.27 -8.15 0.85
C GLN A 25 6.90 -7.86 -0.51
N THR A 26 6.14 -7.26 -1.43
CA THR A 26 6.63 -6.89 -2.76
C THR A 26 7.65 -5.77 -2.71
N LEU A 27 7.44 -4.75 -1.87
CA LEU A 27 8.40 -3.68 -1.62
C LEU A 27 9.70 -4.20 -1.00
N ASP A 28 9.62 -5.20 -0.12
CA ASP A 28 10.80 -5.84 0.48
C ASP A 28 11.61 -6.61 -0.55
N VAL A 29 10.95 -7.40 -1.41
CA VAL A 29 11.61 -8.12 -2.51
C VAL A 29 12.28 -7.13 -3.47
N TYR A 30 11.56 -6.09 -3.86
CA TYR A 30 12.09 -5.05 -4.75
C TYR A 30 13.30 -4.35 -4.13
N GLY A 31 13.17 -3.84 -2.90
CA GLY A 31 14.21 -3.10 -2.20
C GLY A 31 15.46 -3.94 -1.97
N LEU A 32 15.29 -5.19 -1.52
CA LEU A 32 16.39 -6.11 -1.26
C LEU A 32 17.12 -6.50 -2.55
N THR A 33 16.37 -6.84 -3.61
CA THR A 33 16.95 -7.20 -4.91
C THR A 33 17.74 -6.03 -5.49
N ARG A 34 17.16 -4.82 -5.43
CA ARG A 34 17.81 -3.61 -5.93
C ARG A 34 19.09 -3.32 -5.13
N ALA A 35 19.04 -3.41 -3.79
CA ALA A 35 20.18 -3.11 -2.91
C ALA A 35 21.40 -3.97 -3.24
N ASN A 36 21.13 -5.22 -3.64
CA ASN A 36 22.14 -6.21 -3.97
C ASN A 36 22.44 -6.32 -5.47
N GLY A 37 21.86 -5.45 -6.31
CA GLY A 37 21.96 -5.55 -7.77
C GLY A 37 23.39 -5.53 -8.32
N VAL A 38 24.32 -4.82 -7.66
CA VAL A 38 25.74 -4.85 -8.03
C VAL A 38 26.37 -6.21 -7.73
N ALA A 39 26.10 -6.78 -6.56
CA ALA A 39 26.63 -8.08 -6.16
C ALA A 39 26.06 -9.20 -7.04
N ILE A 40 24.74 -9.18 -7.30
CA ILE A 40 24.05 -10.08 -8.23
C ILE A 40 24.73 -10.05 -9.62
N ARG A 41 24.95 -8.86 -10.17
CA ARG A 41 25.60 -8.71 -11.49
C ARG A 41 27.05 -9.21 -11.49
N LYS A 42 27.82 -8.90 -10.45
CA LYS A 42 29.22 -9.34 -10.33
C LYS A 42 29.35 -10.85 -10.22
N ALA A 43 28.41 -11.51 -9.55
CA ALA A 43 28.37 -12.96 -9.45
C ALA A 43 28.04 -13.64 -10.79
N GLY A 44 27.58 -12.89 -11.80
CA GLY A 44 27.19 -13.45 -13.10
C GLY A 44 25.92 -14.31 -13.05
N LEU A 45 25.17 -14.24 -11.93
CA LEU A 45 24.06 -15.12 -11.65
C LEU A 45 22.76 -14.52 -12.15
N ALA A 46 22.11 -15.22 -13.08
CA ALA A 46 20.70 -15.06 -13.40
C ALA A 46 20.24 -13.60 -13.61
N ASN A 47 21.04 -12.78 -14.29
CA ASN A 47 20.73 -11.36 -14.55
C ASN A 47 19.33 -11.18 -15.16
N ASN A 48 18.92 -12.07 -16.06
CA ASN A 48 17.60 -12.04 -16.68
C ASN A 48 16.49 -12.34 -15.67
N PHE A 49 16.71 -13.29 -14.76
CA PHE A 49 15.74 -13.62 -13.70
C PHE A 49 15.55 -12.45 -12.75
N PHE A 50 16.63 -11.82 -12.25
CA PHE A 50 16.50 -10.69 -11.34
C PHE A 50 15.94 -9.44 -12.03
N SER A 51 16.22 -9.26 -13.31
CA SER A 51 15.58 -8.19 -14.11
C SER A 51 14.08 -8.43 -14.25
N PHE A 52 13.67 -9.67 -14.56
CA PHE A 52 12.27 -10.06 -14.59
C PHE A 52 11.59 -9.88 -13.23
N LEU A 53 12.22 -10.34 -12.14
CA LEU A 53 11.71 -10.20 -10.78
C LEU A 53 11.46 -8.73 -10.41
N LEU A 54 12.42 -7.85 -10.69
CA LEU A 54 12.27 -6.41 -10.44
C LEU A 54 11.10 -5.82 -11.24
N GLN A 55 10.96 -6.20 -12.51
CA GLN A 55 9.84 -5.75 -13.35
C GLN A 55 8.49 -6.25 -12.81
N SER A 56 8.41 -7.52 -12.42
CA SER A 56 7.21 -8.09 -11.79
C SER A 56 6.85 -7.36 -10.50
N CYS A 57 7.83 -7.07 -9.64
CA CYS A 57 7.59 -6.31 -8.42
C CYS A 57 7.02 -4.93 -8.70
N VAL A 58 7.55 -4.21 -9.70
CA VAL A 58 7.05 -2.88 -10.08
C VAL A 58 5.59 -2.93 -10.54
N VAL A 59 5.23 -3.95 -11.33
CA VAL A 59 3.84 -4.17 -11.76
C VAL A 59 2.94 -4.43 -10.54
N LEU A 60 3.33 -5.35 -9.67
CA LEU A 60 2.55 -5.72 -8.48
C LEU A 60 2.38 -4.54 -7.51
N ILE A 61 3.46 -3.81 -7.19
CA ILE A 61 3.42 -2.59 -6.38
C ILE A 61 2.42 -1.59 -6.97
N THR A 62 2.47 -1.39 -8.28
CA THR A 62 1.56 -0.46 -8.96
C THR A 62 0.10 -0.91 -8.85
N LEU A 63 -0.17 -2.21 -9.04
CA LEU A 63 -1.51 -2.76 -8.91
C LEU A 63 -2.06 -2.60 -7.48
N ASP A 64 -1.24 -2.89 -6.47
CA ASP A 64 -1.67 -2.79 -5.07
C ASP A 64 -1.88 -1.34 -4.65
N LEU A 65 -0.98 -0.42 -5.03
CA LEU A 65 -1.18 1.01 -4.79
C LEU A 65 -2.45 1.53 -5.47
N CYS A 66 -2.74 1.10 -6.70
CA CYS A 66 -4.01 1.43 -7.34
C CYS A 66 -5.21 0.88 -6.55
N LYS A 67 -5.18 -0.39 -6.10
CA LYS A 67 -6.27 -0.96 -5.28
C LYS A 67 -6.49 -0.23 -3.96
N ILE A 68 -5.41 0.18 -3.29
CA ILE A 68 -5.47 0.85 -1.99
C ILE A 68 -6.00 2.28 -2.10
N TYR A 69 -5.64 3.00 -3.17
CA TYR A 69 -5.83 4.45 -3.30
C TYR A 69 -6.84 4.90 -4.35
N GLU A 70 -7.42 3.99 -5.13
CA GLU A 70 -8.49 4.33 -6.05
C GLU A 70 -9.88 4.35 -5.41
N CYS A 71 -10.71 5.25 -5.94
CA CYS A 71 -12.12 5.33 -5.65
C CYS A 71 -12.87 4.15 -6.23
N GLU A 72 -13.83 3.64 -5.48
CA GLU A 72 -14.81 2.71 -6.04
C GLU A 72 -15.62 3.41 -7.13
N LYS A 73 -15.60 2.88 -8.35
CA LYS A 73 -16.46 3.38 -9.41
C LYS A 73 -17.84 2.76 -9.25
N ARG A 74 -18.81 3.55 -8.79
CA ARG A 74 -20.24 3.21 -8.88
C ARG A 74 -20.80 3.65 -10.23
N ASP A 75 -20.42 2.98 -11.31
CA ASP A 75 -21.12 3.19 -12.58
C ASP A 75 -22.48 2.48 -12.51
N LYS A 76 -23.50 3.25 -12.11
CA LYS A 76 -24.90 2.82 -11.93
C LYS A 76 -25.57 2.29 -13.21
N GLN A 77 -24.92 2.38 -14.37
CA GLN A 77 -25.51 2.03 -15.66
C GLN A 77 -25.22 0.60 -16.13
N GLU A 78 -24.27 -0.12 -15.51
CA GLU A 78 -23.90 -1.47 -15.97
C GLU A 78 -23.89 -2.55 -14.87
N GLY A 79 -24.35 -2.23 -13.65
CA GLY A 79 -24.54 -3.23 -12.58
C GLY A 79 -23.25 -3.91 -12.08
N ALA A 80 -22.08 -3.45 -12.52
CA ALA A 80 -20.79 -3.91 -12.03
C ALA A 80 -20.31 -3.00 -10.90
N GLU A 81 -20.60 -3.38 -9.66
CA GLU A 81 -19.95 -2.80 -8.49
C GLU A 81 -18.52 -3.35 -8.43
N TYR A 82 -17.52 -2.51 -8.77
CA TYR A 82 -16.13 -2.81 -8.43
C TYR A 82 -15.92 -2.46 -6.96
N GLU A 83 -16.25 -3.39 -6.06
CA GLU A 83 -15.89 -3.29 -4.65
C GLU A 83 -14.35 -3.34 -4.53
N LEU A 84 -13.75 -2.21 -4.12
CA LEU A 84 -12.34 -2.12 -3.84
C LEU A 84 -12.17 -2.05 -2.32
N ASN A 85 -11.35 -2.95 -1.78
CA ASN A 85 -10.90 -2.86 -0.39
C ASN A 85 -9.85 -1.73 -0.25
N SER A 86 -10.30 -0.50 -0.51
CA SER A 86 -9.50 0.72 -0.57
C SER A 86 -9.75 1.59 0.66
N ILE A 87 -8.87 2.58 0.87
CA ILE A 87 -9.02 3.56 1.94
C ILE A 87 -10.36 4.30 1.82
N GLU A 88 -10.76 4.65 0.59
CA GLU A 88 -12.05 5.31 0.35
C GLU A 88 -13.23 4.39 0.68
N GLY A 89 -13.18 3.14 0.22
CA GLY A 89 -14.23 2.15 0.50
C GLY A 89 -14.44 1.97 2.01
N VAL A 90 -13.36 1.88 2.78
CA VAL A 90 -13.43 1.83 4.25
C VAL A 90 -14.08 3.09 4.83
N LEU A 91 -13.68 4.29 4.38
CA LEU A 91 -14.26 5.55 4.86
C LEU A 91 -15.75 5.69 4.53
N GLU A 92 -16.16 5.28 3.33
CA GLU A 92 -17.57 5.30 2.91
C GLU A 92 -18.40 4.35 3.78
N SER A 93 -17.91 3.13 4.01
CA SER A 93 -18.61 2.15 4.84
C SER A 93 -18.65 2.55 6.31
N LEU A 94 -17.62 3.22 6.83
CA LEU A 94 -17.64 3.84 8.17
C LEU A 94 -18.67 4.97 8.25
N ALA A 95 -18.69 5.88 7.27
CA ALA A 95 -19.62 7.01 7.24
C ALA A 95 -21.09 6.54 7.18
N ALA A 96 -21.38 5.48 6.41
CA ALA A 96 -22.72 4.90 6.33
C ALA A 96 -23.21 4.30 7.65
N ARG A 97 -22.29 3.80 8.49
CA ARG A 97 -22.62 3.18 9.79
C ARG A 97 -22.63 4.15 10.95
N ASN A 98 -21.95 5.29 10.80
CA ASN A 98 -21.75 6.29 11.86
C ASN A 98 -21.32 5.67 13.21
N PRO A 99 -20.25 4.86 13.25
CA PRO A 99 -19.79 4.21 14.47
C PRO A 99 -19.29 5.23 15.49
N ALA A 100 -19.47 4.92 16.77
CA ALA A 100 -18.81 5.67 17.84
C ALA A 100 -17.29 5.51 17.73
N VAL A 101 -16.56 6.61 17.84
CA VAL A 101 -15.10 6.59 17.90
C VAL A 101 -14.68 6.12 19.28
N LEU A 102 -13.89 5.05 19.33
CA LEU A 102 -13.44 4.43 20.56
C LEU A 102 -12.22 5.16 21.15
N ASP A 103 -11.36 5.71 20.28
CA ASP A 103 -10.15 6.44 20.67
C ASP A 103 -9.90 7.64 19.73
N ALA A 104 -10.43 8.81 20.11
CA ALA A 104 -10.26 10.04 19.33
C ALA A 104 -8.79 10.52 19.31
N SER A 105 -8.00 10.20 20.34
CA SER A 105 -6.61 10.67 20.46
C SER A 105 -5.71 10.09 19.38
N ARG A 106 -5.95 8.84 18.95
CA ARG A 106 -5.22 8.23 17.83
C ARG A 106 -5.53 8.92 16.51
N ILE A 107 -6.77 9.35 16.33
CA ILE A 107 -7.19 10.06 15.12
C ILE A 107 -6.50 11.43 15.09
N ASP A 108 -6.40 12.13 16.22
CA ASP A 108 -5.64 13.38 16.30
C ASP A 108 -4.16 13.20 15.93
N VAL A 109 -3.51 12.14 16.44
CA VAL A 109 -2.11 11.83 16.08
C VAL A 109 -1.97 11.56 14.58
N PHE A 110 -2.90 10.82 13.98
CA PHE A 110 -2.90 10.57 12.54
C PHE A 110 -3.09 11.86 11.73
N VAL A 111 -4.05 12.71 12.13
CA VAL A 111 -4.33 14.00 11.48
C VAL A 111 -3.14 14.95 11.61
N GLN A 112 -2.46 14.98 12.75
CA GLN A 112 -1.23 15.76 12.91
C GLN A 112 -0.09 15.27 12.02
N LYS A 113 -0.01 13.95 11.79
CA LYS A 113 1.04 13.36 10.97
C LYS A 113 0.82 13.59 9.47
N TYR A 114 -0.43 13.54 9.00
CA TYR A 114 -0.74 13.49 7.56
C TYR A 114 -1.66 14.60 7.04
N GLY A 115 -2.35 15.34 7.92
CA GLY A 115 -3.21 16.46 7.58
C GLY A 115 -2.56 17.82 7.89
N ASP A 116 -3.34 18.88 7.70
CA ASP A 116 -2.88 20.27 7.90
C ASP A 116 -3.22 20.82 9.30
N GLY A 117 -3.49 19.94 10.27
CA GLY A 117 -3.80 20.33 11.66
C GLY A 117 -5.17 20.97 11.89
N LEU A 118 -6.08 20.92 10.90
CA LEU A 118 -7.47 21.35 11.07
C LEU A 118 -8.23 20.30 11.90
N ALA A 119 -8.32 20.55 13.21
CA ALA A 119 -9.24 19.83 14.09
C ALA A 119 -10.67 20.25 13.74
N GLY A 120 -11.42 19.36 13.09
CA GLY A 120 -12.86 19.53 12.94
C GLY A 120 -13.60 19.04 14.19
N ASP A 121 -14.78 19.57 14.48
CA ASP A 121 -15.63 19.11 15.59
C ASP A 121 -16.10 17.64 15.44
N CYS A 122 -15.93 17.05 14.25
CA CYS A 122 -16.25 15.67 13.93
C CYS A 122 -15.00 14.86 13.57
N THR A 123 -14.69 13.85 14.36
CA THR A 123 -13.49 13.01 14.24
C THR A 123 -13.40 12.26 12.90
N LEU A 124 -14.52 11.71 12.40
CA LEU A 124 -14.54 11.04 11.09
C LEU A 124 -14.31 12.03 9.94
N GLN A 125 -14.85 13.24 10.06
CA GLN A 125 -14.63 14.30 9.07
C GLN A 125 -13.16 14.75 9.07
N ALA A 126 -12.52 14.86 10.24
CA ALA A 126 -11.10 15.16 10.36
C ALA A 126 -10.23 14.09 9.68
N LEU A 127 -10.56 12.81 9.88
CA LEU A 127 -9.90 11.68 9.18
C LEU A 127 -10.07 11.78 7.65
N GLN A 128 -11.29 12.00 7.17
CA GLN A 128 -11.58 12.17 5.74
C GLN A 128 -10.81 13.36 5.14
N CYS A 129 -10.73 14.48 5.85
CA CYS A 129 -9.94 15.65 5.46
C CYS A 129 -8.45 15.31 5.38
N SER A 130 -7.89 14.62 6.37
CA SER A 130 -6.48 14.20 6.37
C SER A 130 -6.16 13.29 5.18
N VAL A 131 -7.06 12.35 4.85
CA VAL A 131 -6.90 11.47 3.69
C VAL A 131 -6.94 12.26 2.39
N LYS A 132 -7.84 13.24 2.26
CA LYS A 132 -7.90 14.14 1.10
C LYS A 132 -6.64 15.00 0.96
N THR A 133 -6.13 15.57 2.05
CA THR A 133 -4.86 16.33 2.05
C THR A 133 -3.71 15.46 1.56
N PHE A 134 -3.60 14.23 2.08
CA PHE A 134 -2.57 13.29 1.65
C PHE A 134 -2.69 12.93 0.17
N TRP A 135 -3.90 12.63 -0.31
CA TRP A 135 -4.15 12.37 -1.73
C TRP A 135 -3.77 13.55 -2.62
N ALA A 136 -4.13 14.78 -2.25
CA ALA A 136 -3.78 15.96 -3.01
C ALA A 136 -2.24 16.11 -3.14
N LYS A 137 -1.51 15.83 -2.06
CA LYS A 137 -0.04 15.87 -2.04
C LYS A 137 0.62 14.85 -2.98
N TYR A 138 0.03 13.67 -3.14
CA TYR A 138 0.57 12.57 -3.96
C TYR A 138 -0.21 12.35 -5.27
N GLN A 139 -1.07 13.30 -5.67
CA GLN A 139 -2.00 13.13 -6.79
C GLN A 139 -1.26 12.81 -8.09
N LYS A 140 -0.13 13.47 -8.33
CA LYS A 140 0.68 13.28 -9.55
C LYS A 140 1.25 11.86 -9.60
N GLU A 141 1.78 11.38 -8.50
CA GLU A 141 2.38 10.06 -8.34
C GLU A 141 1.32 8.96 -8.48
N LEU A 142 0.18 9.14 -7.81
CA LEU A 142 -0.98 8.24 -7.94
C LEU A 142 -1.46 8.18 -9.39
N ASN A 143 -1.57 9.31 -10.09
CA ASN A 143 -1.97 9.32 -11.49
C ASN A 143 -0.98 8.56 -12.40
N ARG A 144 0.33 8.63 -12.12
CA ARG A 144 1.35 7.85 -12.85
C ARG A 144 1.13 6.35 -12.70
N PHE A 145 0.82 5.88 -11.49
CA PHE A 145 0.47 4.48 -11.24
C PHE A 145 -0.78 4.04 -12.03
N LYS A 146 -1.82 4.88 -12.05
CA LYS A 146 -3.05 4.60 -12.82
C LYS A 146 -2.79 4.51 -14.31
N VAL A 147 -2.05 5.48 -14.87
CA VAL A 147 -1.67 5.49 -16.28
C VAL A 147 -0.83 4.26 -16.62
N PHE A 148 0.14 3.89 -15.76
CA PHE A 148 0.93 2.68 -15.94
C PHE A 148 0.06 1.43 -16.00
N ARG A 149 -0.81 1.21 -15.01
CA ARG A 149 -1.72 0.05 -15.00
C ARG A 149 -2.57 0.02 -16.27
N ASN A 150 -3.17 1.14 -16.64
CA ASN A 150 -4.08 1.19 -17.79
C ASN A 150 -3.34 0.88 -19.09
N LYS A 151 -2.11 1.39 -19.28
CA LYS A 151 -1.28 1.07 -20.44
C LYS A 151 -0.83 -0.40 -20.44
N TRP A 152 -0.44 -0.92 -19.29
CA TRP A 152 -0.04 -2.32 -19.13
C TRP A 152 -1.19 -3.29 -19.45
N ALA A 153 -2.41 -2.98 -18.99
CA ALA A 153 -3.61 -3.76 -19.26
C ALA A 153 -4.13 -3.64 -20.70
N ALA A 154 -3.87 -2.51 -21.39
CA ALA A 154 -4.38 -2.25 -22.74
C ALA A 154 -3.58 -2.92 -23.88
N HIS A 155 -2.55 -3.72 -23.58
CA HIS A 155 -1.81 -4.54 -24.55
C HIS A 155 -1.27 -3.81 -25.79
N SER A 156 -0.68 -2.63 -25.63
CA SER A 156 0.03 -1.97 -26.74
C SER A 156 1.29 -1.27 -26.25
N GLU A 157 2.42 -1.71 -26.80
CA GLU A 157 3.75 -1.12 -26.67
C GLU A 157 4.48 -1.40 -25.34
N PHE A 158 5.37 -2.39 -25.38
CA PHE A 158 6.40 -2.71 -24.40
C PHE A 158 7.41 -1.55 -24.14
N GLU A 159 7.14 -0.33 -24.58
CA GLU A 159 8.06 0.81 -24.52
C GLU A 159 7.88 1.71 -23.29
N PHE A 160 7.21 1.24 -22.24
CA PHE A 160 7.12 2.04 -21.01
C PHE A 160 8.38 1.88 -20.14
N ARG A 161 9.02 3.00 -19.81
CA ARG A 161 10.26 3.03 -19.04
C ARG A 161 9.95 3.04 -17.55
N PRO A 162 10.54 2.15 -16.74
CA PRO A 162 10.38 2.16 -15.27
C PRO A 162 10.69 3.51 -14.62
N GLU A 163 11.47 4.37 -15.28
CA GLU A 163 11.78 5.75 -14.85
C GLU A 163 10.54 6.66 -14.73
N ASP A 164 9.43 6.32 -15.40
CA ASP A 164 8.20 7.10 -15.38
C ASP A 164 7.35 6.85 -14.12
N LEU A 165 7.68 5.80 -13.35
CA LEU A 165 7.04 5.52 -12.07
C LEU A 165 7.67 6.32 -10.92
N PRO A 166 6.89 6.63 -9.87
CA PRO A 166 7.42 7.27 -8.67
C PRO A 166 8.58 6.50 -8.03
N SER A 167 9.42 7.21 -7.27
CA SER A 167 10.57 6.59 -6.61
C SER A 167 10.13 5.58 -5.54
N TYR A 168 11.02 4.66 -5.20
CA TYR A 168 10.82 3.71 -4.10
C TYR A 168 10.46 4.42 -2.78
N ASP A 169 11.08 5.57 -2.49
CA ASP A 169 10.76 6.39 -1.32
C ASP A 169 9.31 6.89 -1.33
N VAL A 170 8.75 7.21 -2.50
CA VAL A 170 7.33 7.55 -2.63
C VAL A 170 6.47 6.32 -2.35
N MET A 171 6.82 5.16 -2.92
CA MET A 171 6.09 3.92 -2.71
C MET A 171 6.06 3.53 -1.22
N GLU A 172 7.19 3.66 -0.51
CA GLU A 172 7.28 3.44 0.94
C GLU A 172 6.41 4.42 1.73
N ARG A 173 6.39 5.72 1.38
CA ARG A 173 5.50 6.70 2.04
C ARG A 173 4.02 6.41 1.81
N LEU A 174 3.66 5.95 0.61
CA LEU A 174 2.31 5.48 0.33
C LEU A 174 1.99 4.20 1.11
N PHE A 175 2.93 3.26 1.24
CA PHE A 175 2.73 2.11 2.11
C PHE A 175 2.52 2.52 3.58
N ASP A 176 3.38 3.40 4.12
CA ASP A 176 3.30 3.87 5.50
C ASP A 176 1.96 4.54 5.82
N PHE A 177 1.46 5.38 4.91
CA PHE A 177 0.16 6.02 5.08
C PHE A 177 -0.97 4.99 5.13
N GLY A 178 -1.00 4.06 4.17
CA GLY A 178 -2.04 3.02 4.12
C GLY A 178 -2.02 2.11 5.34
N ARG A 179 -0.82 1.73 5.81
CA ARG A 179 -0.65 0.96 7.06
C ARG A 179 -1.18 1.74 8.25
N ASP A 180 -0.77 2.99 8.42
CA ASP A 180 -1.16 3.79 9.57
C ASP A 180 -2.68 4.05 9.57
N PHE A 181 -3.28 4.22 8.39
CA PHE A 181 -4.74 4.31 8.24
C PHE A 181 -5.43 3.02 8.68
N TYR A 182 -4.96 1.86 8.19
CA TYR A 182 -5.50 0.55 8.58
C TYR A 182 -5.43 0.32 10.10
N VAL A 183 -4.25 0.55 10.69
CA VAL A 183 -4.03 0.43 12.14
C VAL A 183 -5.00 1.33 12.91
N LEU A 184 -5.10 2.59 12.49
CA LEU A 184 -6.02 3.56 13.08
C LEU A 184 -7.46 3.07 13.04
N VAL A 185 -7.92 2.58 11.89
CA VAL A 185 -9.30 2.13 11.70
C VAL A 185 -9.61 0.91 12.57
N SER A 186 -8.78 -0.12 12.49
CA SER A 186 -8.90 -1.35 13.29
C SER A 186 -9.00 -1.06 14.79
N GLU A 187 -8.14 -0.18 15.31
CA GLU A 187 -8.10 0.12 16.74
C GLU A 187 -9.21 1.09 17.18
N SER A 188 -9.48 2.13 16.39
CA SER A 188 -10.35 3.24 16.81
C SER A 188 -11.83 3.00 16.51
N PHE A 189 -12.16 2.06 15.63
CA PHE A 189 -13.54 1.79 15.21
C PHE A 189 -14.00 0.35 15.42
N PHE A 190 -13.09 -0.64 15.43
CA PHE A 190 -13.47 -2.06 15.56
C PHE A 190 -13.05 -2.70 16.89
N SER A 191 -12.26 -2.03 17.75
CA SER A 191 -11.67 -2.64 18.96
C SER A 191 -10.87 -3.92 18.70
N VAL A 192 -10.37 -4.13 17.47
CA VAL A 192 -9.59 -5.30 17.10
C VAL A 192 -8.12 -4.93 17.07
N GLY A 193 -7.27 -5.79 17.63
CA GLY A 193 -5.82 -5.65 17.50
C GLY A 193 -5.43 -5.76 16.02
N PRO A 194 -4.87 -4.71 15.40
CA PRO A 194 -4.56 -4.72 13.99
C PRO A 194 -3.52 -5.81 13.69
N HIS A 195 -3.67 -6.47 12.55
CA HIS A 195 -2.65 -7.37 12.06
C HIS A 195 -1.34 -6.61 11.85
N ASN A 196 -0.22 -7.17 12.29
CA ASN A 196 1.08 -6.54 12.10
C ASN A 196 1.53 -6.67 10.64
N VAL A 197 1.11 -5.71 9.79
CA VAL A 197 1.49 -5.63 8.37
C VAL A 197 3.00 -5.59 8.15
N ASN A 198 3.77 -5.04 9.11
CA ASN A 198 5.25 -5.02 9.06
C ASN A 198 5.88 -6.32 9.58
N GLY A 199 5.14 -7.15 10.31
CA GLY A 199 5.64 -8.35 10.99
C GLY A 199 5.97 -9.49 10.05
N ASP A 200 5.41 -9.47 8.84
CA ASP A 200 5.57 -10.51 7.81
C ASP A 200 6.91 -10.42 7.06
N THR A 201 8.00 -10.24 7.81
CA THR A 201 9.38 -10.14 7.31
C THR A 201 9.93 -11.45 6.76
N GLY A 202 9.16 -12.54 6.82
CA GLY A 202 9.55 -13.87 6.36
C GLY A 202 9.99 -13.89 4.90
N VAL A 203 9.34 -13.10 4.04
CA VAL A 203 9.71 -12.98 2.62
C VAL A 203 11.08 -12.32 2.45
N LYS A 204 11.31 -11.18 3.13
CA LYS A 204 12.59 -10.46 3.08
C LYS A 204 13.74 -11.33 3.61
N ALA A 205 13.54 -11.99 4.75
CA ALA A 205 14.52 -12.90 5.33
C ALA A 205 14.75 -14.16 4.48
N GLY A 206 13.70 -14.67 3.83
CA GLY A 206 13.79 -15.78 2.89
C GLY A 206 14.62 -15.42 1.66
N LEU A 207 14.35 -14.26 1.05
CA LEU A 207 15.11 -13.77 -0.09
C LEU A 207 16.57 -13.48 0.28
N ALA A 208 16.84 -12.90 1.44
CA ALA A 208 18.21 -12.67 1.90
C ALA A 208 19.00 -13.99 1.99
N ARG A 209 18.41 -15.03 2.59
CA ARG A 209 19.01 -16.37 2.65
C ARG A 209 19.19 -17.00 1.28
N LEU A 210 18.28 -16.75 0.34
CA LEU A 210 18.43 -17.21 -1.04
C LEU A 210 19.62 -16.52 -1.72
N LEU A 211 19.77 -15.21 -1.54
CA LEU A 211 20.92 -14.45 -2.07
C LEU A 211 22.25 -14.96 -1.49
N GLU A 212 22.29 -15.20 -0.17
CA GLU A 212 23.45 -15.84 0.50
C GLU A 212 23.73 -17.23 -0.11
N GLY A 213 22.69 -18.05 -0.27
CA GLY A 213 22.79 -19.42 -0.79
C GLY A 213 23.23 -19.52 -2.25
N ILE A 214 23.00 -18.50 -3.07
CA ILE A 214 23.50 -18.44 -4.45
C ILE A 214 24.91 -17.84 -4.54
N GLY A 215 25.54 -17.47 -3.42
CA GLY A 215 26.94 -17.02 -3.39
C GLY A 215 27.13 -15.50 -3.27
N ILE A 216 26.14 -14.75 -2.80
CA ILE A 216 26.34 -13.34 -2.41
C ILE A 216 26.77 -13.30 -0.95
N GLU A 217 28.06 -13.06 -0.72
CA GLU A 217 28.69 -13.13 0.62
C GLU A 217 28.18 -12.04 1.59
N GLU A 218 27.95 -10.82 1.08
CA GLU A 218 27.45 -9.70 1.88
C GLU A 218 26.12 -9.18 1.32
N VAL A 219 25.01 -9.71 1.86
CA VAL A 219 23.66 -9.25 1.51
C VAL A 219 23.31 -7.97 2.27
N LYS A 220 23.14 -6.88 1.53
CA LYS A 220 22.61 -5.62 2.05
C LYS A 220 21.13 -5.81 2.39
N ARG A 221 20.77 -5.73 3.68
CA ARG A 221 19.40 -5.95 4.17
C ARG A 221 18.54 -4.69 4.13
N GLU A 222 19.14 -3.54 3.92
CA GLU A 222 18.45 -2.26 3.80
C GLU A 222 18.85 -1.57 2.49
N TRP A 223 17.88 -0.88 1.90
CA TRP A 223 18.13 0.00 0.77
C TRP A 223 18.73 1.30 1.30
N CYS A 224 20.04 1.52 1.08
CA CYS A 224 20.66 2.80 1.41
C CYS A 224 20.20 3.87 0.42
N LYS A 225 19.64 4.97 0.96
CA LYS A 225 19.32 6.19 0.21
C LYS A 225 20.59 6.69 -0.48
N SER A 226 20.58 6.74 -1.81
CA SER A 226 21.59 7.41 -2.64
C SER A 226 21.16 8.83 -2.94
#